data_AF-A0A6L6T7D7-F1
#
_entry.id   AF-A0A6L6T7D7-F1
#
_cell.length_a   1.000
_cell.length_b   1.000
_cell.length_c   1.000
_cell.angle_alpha   90.00
_cell.angle_beta   90.00
_cell.angle_gamma   90.00
#
_symmetry.space_group_name_H-M   'P 1'
#
loop_
_entity.id
_entity.type
_entity.pdbx_description
1 polymer ?
#
loop_
_entity_poly.entity_id
_entity_poly.type
_entity_poly.pdbx_seq_one_letter_code
_entity_poly.pdbx_strand_id
1 'polypeptide(L)'
;MNDSKQAKPPLDDAGQALEAQAQALAAEQTALLDASPVQARYNQALGEYVEQKAEQAEALEQRLEAMLERQQAQLQQNQASRPGWLALPSTRAAWEQGNQRCQARLQQLQGRLERVQELHHGMGLYTPRIEELAVRQLRAEQPELAEQWSLQRQAERTLTESQRRTQGQETGRSRTSSP
;
A
#
# COMPACT_ATOMS: atom_id res chain seq x y z
N MET A 1 -50.77 42.09 -38.76
CA MET A 1 -50.39 41.71 -37.38
C MET A 1 -50.10 40.23 -37.37
N ASN A 2 -48.81 39.86 -37.37
CA ASN A 2 -48.23 38.91 -36.42
C ASN A 2 -46.76 38.67 -36.81
N ASP A 3 -45.91 39.03 -35.86
CA ASP A 3 -44.46 39.16 -35.94
C ASP A 3 -43.72 37.84 -36.14
N SER A 4 -42.82 37.84 -37.11
CA SER A 4 -41.73 36.87 -37.24
C SER A 4 -40.69 37.11 -36.15
N LYS A 5 -40.75 36.38 -35.04
CA LYS A 5 -39.68 36.35 -34.03
C LYS A 5 -38.86 35.07 -34.22
N GLN A 6 -37.92 35.10 -35.16
CA GLN A 6 -36.87 34.08 -35.25
C GLN A 6 -35.98 34.21 -34.00
N ALA A 7 -36.13 33.27 -33.07
CA ALA A 7 -35.22 33.12 -31.95
C ALA A 7 -33.87 32.64 -32.49
N LYS A 8 -32.89 33.55 -32.47
CA LYS A 8 -31.48 33.24 -32.71
C LYS A 8 -31.05 32.27 -31.58
N PRO A 9 -30.60 31.05 -31.86
CA PRO A 9 -30.11 30.16 -30.80
C PRO A 9 -28.94 30.85 -30.10
N PRO A 10 -28.83 30.75 -28.76
CA PRO A 10 -27.78 31.44 -28.02
C PRO A 10 -26.44 30.83 -28.43
N LEU A 11 -25.64 31.60 -29.17
CA LEU A 11 -24.27 31.23 -29.52
C LEU A 11 -23.39 30.96 -28.27
N ASP A 12 -23.81 31.46 -27.11
CA ASP A 12 -23.10 31.30 -25.83
C ASP A 12 -23.11 29.85 -25.32
N ASP A 13 -24.15 29.06 -25.58
CA ASP A 13 -24.27 27.67 -25.09
C ASP A 13 -23.35 26.72 -25.88
N ALA A 14 -23.25 26.95 -27.19
CA ALA A 14 -22.30 26.24 -28.06
C ALA A 14 -20.84 26.61 -27.75
N GLY A 15 -20.58 27.87 -27.39
CA GLY A 15 -19.25 28.33 -26.98
C GLY A 15 -18.80 27.73 -25.65
N GLN A 16 -19.68 27.68 -24.65
CA GLN A 16 -19.42 27.06 -23.35
C GLN A 16 -19.19 25.56 -23.47
N ALA A 17 -19.96 24.87 -24.30
CA ALA A 17 -19.75 23.45 -24.59
C ALA A 17 -18.39 23.18 -25.26
N LEU A 18 -17.97 24.06 -26.18
CA LEU A 18 -16.67 23.96 -26.85
C LEU A 18 -15.50 24.24 -25.88
N GLU A 19 -15.64 25.23 -24.99
CA GLU A 19 -14.65 25.52 -23.95
C GLU A 19 -14.51 24.38 -22.94
N ALA A 20 -15.64 23.81 -22.48
CA ALA A 20 -15.62 22.66 -21.58
C ALA A 20 -14.95 21.43 -22.24
N GLN A 21 -15.20 21.23 -23.54
CA GLN A 21 -14.57 20.17 -24.31
C GLN A 21 -13.07 20.42 -24.50
N ALA A 22 -12.66 21.66 -24.75
CA ALA A 22 -11.24 22.04 -24.83
C ALA A 22 -10.50 21.87 -23.49
N GLN A 23 -11.15 22.20 -22.37
CA GLN A 23 -10.61 21.99 -21.02
C GLN A 23 -10.48 20.51 -20.67
N ALA A 24 -11.48 19.70 -21.02
CA ALA A 24 -11.43 18.25 -20.82
C ALA A 24 -10.28 17.63 -21.64
N LEU A 25 -10.14 18.02 -22.91
CA LEU A 25 -9.06 17.54 -23.78
C LEU A 25 -7.67 18.00 -23.28
N ALA A 26 -7.57 19.22 -22.76
CA ALA A 26 -6.34 19.75 -22.16
C ALA A 26 -5.96 19.01 -20.87
N ALA A 27 -6.95 18.72 -20.01
CA ALA A 27 -6.75 17.91 -18.81
C ALA A 27 -6.32 16.49 -19.15
N GLU A 28 -6.91 15.89 -20.19
CA GLU A 28 -6.56 14.56 -20.67
C GLU A 28 -5.14 14.53 -21.27
N GLN A 29 -4.76 15.55 -22.05
CA GLN A 29 -3.39 15.70 -22.54
C GLN A 29 -2.39 15.94 -21.42
N THR A 30 -2.75 16.71 -20.39
CA THR A 30 -1.89 16.96 -19.24
C THR A 30 -1.70 15.69 -18.42
N ALA A 31 -2.77 14.92 -18.21
CA ALA A 31 -2.69 13.61 -17.55
C ALA A 31 -1.80 12.61 -18.33
N LEU A 32 -1.85 12.64 -19.67
CA LEU A 32 -0.98 11.82 -20.53
C LEU A 32 0.48 12.30 -20.51
N LEU A 33 0.73 13.60 -20.35
CA LEU A 33 2.08 14.17 -20.23
C LEU A 33 2.68 13.98 -18.83
N ASP A 34 1.84 13.97 -17.79
CA ASP A 34 2.27 13.77 -16.39
C ASP A 34 2.67 12.31 -16.11
N ALA A 35 2.11 11.34 -16.84
CA ALA A 35 2.53 9.95 -16.79
C ALA A 35 3.84 9.74 -17.58
N SER A 36 4.98 10.13 -16.99
CA SER A 36 6.30 9.76 -17.52
C SER A 36 6.38 8.25 -17.76
N PRO A 37 7.00 7.79 -18.86
CA PRO A 37 7.16 6.36 -19.14
C PRO A 37 7.89 5.62 -18.03
N VAL A 38 8.75 6.30 -17.26
CA VAL A 38 9.44 5.74 -16.08
C VAL A 38 8.48 5.52 -14.91
N GLN A 39 7.58 6.48 -14.66
CA GLN A 39 6.58 6.37 -13.59
C GLN A 39 5.62 5.21 -13.83
N ALA A 40 5.11 5.07 -15.06
CA ALA A 40 4.21 3.99 -15.42
C ALA A 40 4.87 2.61 -15.21
N ARG A 41 6.11 2.45 -15.69
CA ARG A 41 6.90 1.22 -15.51
C ARG A 41 7.18 0.93 -14.03
N TYR A 42 7.56 1.96 -13.26
CA TYR A 42 7.82 1.81 -11.83
C TYR A 42 6.56 1.37 -11.07
N ASN A 43 5.43 2.04 -11.32
CA ASN A 43 4.16 1.72 -10.67
C ASN A 43 3.64 0.33 -11.04
N GLN A 44 3.80 -0.08 -12.30
CA GLN A 44 3.45 -1.43 -12.74
C GLN A 44 4.30 -2.46 -11.99
N ALA A 45 5.64 -2.33 -12.03
CA ALA A 45 6.53 -3.26 -11.36
C ALA A 45 6.28 -3.29 -9.83
N LEU A 46 6.01 -2.14 -9.22
CA LEU A 46 5.68 -2.07 -7.80
C LEU A 46 4.37 -2.81 -7.50
N GLY A 47 3.32 -2.60 -8.31
CA GLY A 47 2.05 -3.30 -8.16
C GLY A 47 2.22 -4.82 -8.19
N GLU A 48 2.98 -5.34 -9.16
CA GLU A 48 3.29 -6.77 -9.28
C GLU A 48 3.99 -7.31 -8.01
N TYR A 49 4.96 -6.58 -7.46
CA TYR A 49 5.63 -6.99 -6.22
C TYR A 49 4.72 -6.89 -4.99
N VAL A 50 3.82 -5.90 -4.93
CA VAL A 50 2.85 -5.77 -3.84
C VAL A 50 1.90 -6.95 -3.82
N GLU A 51 1.34 -7.32 -4.98
CA GLU A 51 0.47 -8.49 -5.12
C GLU A 51 1.20 -9.78 -4.70
N GLN A 52 2.41 -10.01 -5.22
CA GLN A 52 3.21 -11.17 -4.85
C GLN A 52 3.51 -11.24 -3.34
N LYS A 53 3.78 -10.09 -2.70
CA LYS A 53 4.03 -10.06 -1.26
C LYS A 53 2.76 -10.30 -0.46
N ALA A 54 1.63 -9.76 -0.89
CA ALA A 54 0.33 -10.01 -0.27
C ALA A 54 -0.06 -11.50 -0.33
N GLU A 55 0.06 -12.13 -1.52
CA GLU A 55 -0.16 -13.57 -1.69
C GLU A 55 0.76 -14.41 -0.80
N GLN A 56 2.04 -14.04 -0.70
CA GLN A 56 3.01 -14.71 0.18
C GLN A 56 2.60 -14.59 1.66
N ALA A 57 2.11 -13.42 2.08
CA ALA A 57 1.67 -13.20 3.46
C ALA A 57 0.41 -14.01 3.76
N GLU A 58 -0.59 -13.97 2.88
CA GLU A 58 -1.82 -14.75 3.02
C GLU A 58 -1.53 -16.26 3.12
N ALA A 59 -0.69 -16.79 2.23
CA ALA A 59 -0.30 -18.20 2.27
C ALA A 59 0.43 -18.58 3.58
N LEU A 60 1.23 -17.66 4.13
CA LEU A 60 1.89 -17.87 5.42
C LEU A 60 0.91 -17.83 6.59
N GLU A 61 -0.08 -16.94 6.56
CA GLU A 61 -1.15 -16.84 7.56
C GLU A 61 -1.95 -18.14 7.61
N GLN A 62 -2.50 -18.58 6.47
CA GLN A 62 -3.26 -19.83 6.36
C GLN A 62 -2.45 -21.03 6.88
N ARG A 63 -1.16 -21.10 6.53
CA ARG A 63 -0.28 -22.18 7.00
C ARG A 63 -0.03 -22.11 8.50
N LEU A 64 0.13 -20.92 9.07
CA LEU A 64 0.33 -20.71 10.51
C LEU A 64 -0.92 -21.04 11.31
N GLU A 65 -2.10 -20.63 10.83
CA GLU A 65 -3.39 -20.97 11.39
C GLU A 65 -3.61 -22.49 11.42
N ALA A 66 -3.37 -23.18 10.29
CA ALA A 66 -3.47 -24.64 10.23
C ALA A 66 -2.47 -25.34 11.18
N MET A 67 -1.25 -24.81 11.36
CA MET A 67 -0.31 -25.34 12.36
C MET A 67 -0.79 -25.10 13.79
N LEU A 68 -1.41 -23.96 14.05
CA LEU A 68 -1.94 -23.57 15.34
C LEU A 68 -3.12 -24.46 15.74
N GLU A 69 -4.07 -24.69 14.84
CA GLU A 69 -5.18 -25.64 15.02
C GLU A 69 -4.69 -27.05 15.35
N ARG A 70 -3.73 -27.58 14.56
CA ARG A 70 -3.13 -28.90 14.82
C ARG A 70 -2.47 -28.97 16.20
N GLN A 71 -1.78 -27.91 16.60
CA GLN A 71 -1.10 -27.86 17.89
C GLN A 71 -2.10 -27.73 19.06
N GLN A 72 -3.21 -27.01 18.87
CA GLN A 72 -4.30 -26.96 19.85
C GLN A 72 -4.97 -28.31 20.00
N ALA A 73 -5.28 -29.00 18.90
CA ALA A 73 -5.85 -30.35 18.94
C ALA A 73 -4.92 -31.33 19.66
N GLN A 74 -3.61 -31.26 19.42
CA GLN A 74 -2.62 -32.06 20.15
C GLN A 74 -2.62 -31.74 21.65
N LEU A 75 -2.71 -30.46 22.04
CA LEU A 75 -2.78 -30.08 23.45
C LEU A 75 -4.05 -30.62 24.11
N GLN A 76 -5.21 -30.54 23.44
CA GLN A 76 -6.47 -31.10 23.94
C GLN A 76 -6.38 -32.62 24.10
N GLN A 77 -5.78 -33.32 23.12
CA GLN A 77 -5.56 -34.77 23.21
C GLN A 77 -4.63 -35.14 24.38
N ASN A 78 -3.56 -34.38 24.60
CA ASN A 78 -2.68 -34.58 25.75
C ASN A 78 -3.43 -34.35 27.06
N GLN A 79 -4.28 -33.32 27.14
CA GLN A 79 -5.11 -33.07 28.32
C GLN A 79 -6.10 -34.21 28.60
N ALA A 80 -6.70 -34.79 27.55
CA ALA A 80 -7.60 -35.94 27.68
C ALA A 80 -6.88 -37.21 28.15
N SER A 81 -5.60 -37.36 27.82
CA SER A 81 -4.74 -38.49 28.23
C SER A 81 -3.95 -38.21 29.52
N ARG A 82 -4.46 -37.32 30.38
CA ARG A 82 -3.82 -36.97 31.66
C ARG A 82 -3.58 -38.22 32.53
N PRO A 83 -2.35 -38.46 32.98
CA PRO A 83 -2.06 -39.56 33.89
C PRO A 83 -2.83 -39.41 35.20
N GLY A 84 -3.43 -40.51 35.65
CA GLY A 84 -4.18 -40.55 36.91
C GLY A 84 -3.32 -40.41 38.16
N TRP A 85 -3.96 -40.39 39.33
CA TRP A 85 -3.31 -40.24 40.64
C TRP A 85 -2.42 -41.43 41.06
N LEU A 86 -2.54 -42.58 40.38
CA LEU A 86 -1.66 -43.75 40.56
C LEU A 86 -0.46 -43.80 39.60
N ALA A 87 -0.37 -42.87 38.63
CA ALA A 87 0.73 -42.87 37.68
C ALA A 87 2.08 -42.61 38.35
N LEU A 88 3.13 -43.26 37.83
CA LEU A 88 4.50 -43.05 38.28
C LEU A 88 4.92 -41.57 38.14
N PRO A 89 5.74 -41.02 39.05
CA PRO A 89 6.18 -39.63 38.98
C PRO A 89 6.86 -39.27 37.65
N SER A 90 7.62 -40.19 37.07
CA SER A 90 8.26 -40.01 35.76
C SER A 90 7.26 -39.86 34.62
N THR A 91 6.17 -40.63 34.62
CA THR A 91 5.08 -40.53 33.64
C THR A 91 4.37 -39.19 33.74
N ARG A 92 4.11 -38.69 34.95
CA ARG A 92 3.54 -37.35 35.15
C ARG A 92 4.48 -36.27 34.67
N ALA A 93 5.75 -36.32 35.05
CA ALA A 93 6.74 -35.34 34.64
C ALA A 93 6.89 -35.30 33.10
N ALA A 94 6.89 -36.45 32.43
CA ALA A 94 6.93 -36.53 30.98
C ALA A 94 5.68 -35.91 30.32
N TRP A 95 4.48 -36.18 30.87
CA TRP A 95 3.24 -35.58 30.41
C TRP A 95 3.21 -34.05 30.60
N GLU A 96 3.60 -33.56 31.79
CA GLU A 96 3.69 -32.13 32.09
C GLU A 96 4.67 -31.44 31.13
N GLN A 97 5.85 -32.03 30.93
CA GLN A 97 6.84 -31.50 30.01
C GLN A 97 6.32 -31.50 28.56
N GLY A 98 5.60 -32.54 28.13
CA GLY A 98 4.96 -32.59 26.82
C GLY A 98 3.93 -31.46 26.62
N ASN A 99 3.13 -31.20 27.64
CA ASN A 99 2.16 -30.08 27.64
C ASN A 99 2.85 -28.72 27.60
N GLN A 100 3.89 -28.51 28.42
CA GLN A 100 4.66 -27.27 28.41
C GLN A 100 5.28 -27.00 27.03
N ARG A 101 5.84 -28.03 26.38
CA ARG A 101 6.37 -27.90 25.01
C ARG A 101 5.28 -27.52 24.00
N CYS A 102 4.10 -28.16 24.08
CA CYS A 102 2.98 -27.83 23.20
C CYS A 102 2.49 -26.38 23.41
N GLN A 103 2.38 -25.94 24.67
CA GLN A 103 1.99 -24.55 25.00
C GLN A 103 3.02 -23.53 24.52
N ALA A 104 4.31 -23.78 24.75
CA ALA A 104 5.38 -22.92 24.25
C ALA A 104 5.35 -22.82 22.72
N ARG A 105 5.08 -23.94 22.03
CA ARG A 105 4.92 -23.96 20.57
C ARG A 105 3.70 -23.15 20.11
N LEU A 106 2.57 -23.23 20.82
CA LEU A 106 1.38 -22.41 20.51
C LEU A 106 1.69 -20.92 20.61
N GLN A 107 2.31 -20.48 21.70
CA GLN A 107 2.69 -19.07 21.89
C GLN A 107 3.65 -18.60 20.78
N GLN A 108 4.61 -19.45 20.41
CA GLN A 108 5.53 -19.15 19.31
C GLN A 108 4.80 -19.02 17.97
N LEU A 109 3.83 -19.89 17.68
CA LEU A 109 3.05 -19.84 16.45
C LEU A 109 2.12 -18.61 16.41
N GLN A 110 1.47 -18.28 17.53
CA GLN A 110 0.65 -17.08 17.70
C GLN A 110 1.46 -15.82 17.43
N GLY A 111 2.59 -15.63 18.12
CA GLY A 111 3.45 -14.45 17.90
C GLY A 111 4.13 -14.43 16.52
N ARG A 112 4.15 -15.55 15.78
CA ARG A 112 4.54 -15.54 14.36
C ARG A 112 3.38 -15.11 13.48
N LEU A 113 2.17 -15.61 13.72
CA LEU A 113 0.96 -15.23 12.98
C LEU A 113 0.70 -13.73 13.13
N GLU A 114 0.72 -13.22 14.36
CA GLU A 114 0.55 -11.80 14.66
C GLU A 114 1.55 -10.92 13.89
N ARG A 115 2.81 -11.35 13.81
CA ARG A 115 3.83 -10.63 13.03
C ARG A 115 3.57 -10.67 11.53
N VAL A 116 3.09 -11.79 10.99
CA VAL A 116 2.75 -11.86 9.56
C VAL A 116 1.54 -10.97 9.27
N GLN A 117 0.50 -11.03 10.11
CA GLN A 117 -0.68 -10.15 10.01
C GLN A 117 -0.32 -8.67 10.15
N GLU A 118 0.61 -8.32 11.03
CA GLU A 118 1.15 -6.95 11.13
C GLU A 118 1.89 -6.53 9.85
N LEU A 119 2.61 -7.44 9.19
CA LEU A 119 3.27 -7.15 7.91
C LEU A 119 2.28 -7.07 6.74
N HIS A 120 1.24 -7.89 6.75
CA HIS A 120 0.24 -7.99 5.69
C HIS A 120 -0.74 -6.81 5.73
N HIS A 121 -1.27 -6.49 6.92
CA HIS A 121 -2.36 -5.54 7.10
C HIS A 121 -1.95 -4.27 7.86
N GLY A 122 -0.75 -4.24 8.43
CA GLY A 122 -0.28 -3.11 9.20
C GLY A 122 0.25 -1.95 8.35
N MET A 123 0.28 -0.78 8.97
CA MET A 123 0.81 0.43 8.38
C MET A 123 2.27 0.66 8.81
N GLY A 124 3.09 1.04 7.84
CA GLY A 124 4.38 1.67 8.07
C GLY A 124 4.22 3.16 8.38
N LEU A 125 5.31 3.93 8.24
CA LEU A 125 5.27 5.35 8.59
C LEU A 125 4.38 6.18 7.64
N TYR A 126 4.34 5.80 6.36
CA TYR A 126 3.62 6.54 5.32
C TYR A 126 2.87 5.65 4.32
N THR A 127 3.06 4.34 4.34
CA THR A 127 2.53 3.37 3.37
C THR A 127 2.31 2.02 4.09
N PRO A 128 1.41 1.15 3.62
CA PRO A 128 1.30 -0.22 4.11
C PRO A 128 2.65 -0.94 4.19
N ARG A 129 2.86 -1.78 5.21
CA ARG A 129 4.13 -2.50 5.38
C ARG A 129 4.44 -3.43 4.22
N ILE A 130 3.42 -4.02 3.62
CA ILE A 130 3.56 -4.91 2.47
C ILE A 130 4.14 -4.16 1.25
N GLU A 131 3.74 -2.91 1.07
CA GLU A 131 4.29 -2.02 0.04
C GLU A 131 5.74 -1.64 0.35
N GLU A 132 6.09 -1.37 1.62
CA GLU A 132 7.49 -1.12 1.97
C GLU A 132 8.40 -2.31 1.63
N LEU A 133 7.93 -3.54 1.87
CA LEU A 133 8.63 -4.76 1.49
C LEU A 133 8.74 -4.90 -0.02
N ALA A 134 7.67 -4.61 -0.76
CA ALA A 134 7.65 -4.62 -2.21
C ALA A 134 8.63 -3.58 -2.82
N VAL A 135 8.67 -2.36 -2.27
CA VAL A 135 9.63 -1.32 -2.68
C VAL A 135 11.07 -1.76 -2.45
N ARG A 136 11.36 -2.40 -1.29
CA ARG A 136 12.70 -2.94 -1.01
C ARG A 136 13.09 -4.04 -2.00
N GLN A 137 12.15 -4.93 -2.32
CA GLN A 137 12.36 -5.99 -3.32
C GLN A 137 12.62 -5.38 -4.70
N LEU A 138 11.78 -4.43 -5.14
CA LEU A 138 11.94 -3.75 -6.44
C LEU A 138 13.31 -3.09 -6.55
N ARG A 139 13.78 -2.40 -5.50
CA ARG A 139 15.12 -1.78 -5.50
C ARG A 139 16.26 -2.79 -5.58
N ALA A 140 16.08 -3.99 -5.04
CA ALA A 140 17.09 -5.05 -5.09
C ALA A 140 17.12 -5.72 -6.46
N GLU A 141 15.95 -6.01 -7.05
CA GLU A 141 15.83 -6.73 -8.32
C GLU A 141 15.96 -5.83 -9.55
N GLN A 142 15.51 -4.58 -9.46
CA GLN A 142 15.50 -3.59 -10.55
C GLN A 142 16.07 -2.23 -10.08
N PRO A 143 17.37 -2.17 -9.73
CA PRO A 143 17.99 -0.97 -9.19
C PRO A 143 17.94 0.20 -10.18
N GLU A 144 18.16 -0.04 -11.47
CA GLU A 144 18.15 1.02 -12.50
C GLU A 144 16.80 1.73 -12.61
N LEU A 145 15.69 0.96 -12.60
CA LEU A 145 14.35 1.53 -12.64
C LEU A 145 14.05 2.35 -11.38
N ALA A 146 14.48 1.87 -10.22
CA ALA A 146 14.34 2.60 -8.97
C ALA A 146 15.17 3.89 -8.94
N GLU A 147 16.38 3.88 -9.48
CA GLU A 147 17.23 5.08 -9.61
C GLU A 147 16.60 6.09 -10.56
N GLN A 148 16.17 5.67 -11.76
CA GLN A 148 15.50 6.54 -12.74
C GLN A 148 14.26 7.20 -12.13
N TRP A 149 13.42 6.43 -11.43
CA TRP A 149 12.26 6.96 -10.71
C TRP A 149 12.65 7.96 -9.62
N SER A 150 13.70 7.67 -8.85
CA SER A 150 14.19 8.57 -7.80
C SER A 150 14.72 9.88 -8.36
N LEU A 151 15.43 9.85 -9.50
CA LEU A 151 15.95 11.02 -10.19
C LEU A 151 14.80 11.87 -10.74
N GLN A 152 13.80 11.24 -11.36
CA GLN A 152 12.60 11.94 -11.82
C GLN A 152 11.90 12.67 -10.67
N ARG A 153 11.66 11.98 -9.55
CA ARG A 153 11.03 12.58 -8.35
C ARG A 153 11.84 13.72 -7.75
N GLN A 154 13.18 13.64 -7.80
CA GLN A 154 14.04 14.74 -7.36
C GLN A 154 13.92 15.95 -8.29
N ALA A 155 13.91 15.73 -9.61
CA ALA A 155 13.73 16.80 -10.60
C ALA A 155 12.37 17.50 -10.46
N GLU A 156 11.30 16.74 -10.22
CA GLU A 156 9.96 17.28 -9.96
C GLU A 156 9.92 18.14 -8.70
N ARG A 157 10.58 17.70 -7.62
CA ARG A 157 10.66 18.45 -6.36
C ARG A 157 11.41 19.76 -6.54
N THR A 158 12.59 19.73 -7.17
CA THR A 158 13.40 20.94 -7.40
C THR A 158 12.67 21.92 -8.32
N LEU A 159 12.00 21.43 -9.36
CA LEU A 159 11.15 22.25 -10.22
C LEU A 159 10.02 22.92 -9.42
N THR A 160 9.28 22.14 -8.63
CA THR A 160 8.18 22.66 -7.80
C THR A 160 8.67 23.70 -6.79
N GLU A 161 9.81 23.47 -6.15
CA GLU A 161 10.43 24.44 -5.24
C GLU A 161 10.85 25.72 -5.96
N SER A 162 11.42 25.60 -7.16
CA SER A 162 11.83 26.75 -7.97
C SER A 162 10.62 27.62 -8.37
N GLN A 163 9.52 27.00 -8.80
CA GLN A 163 8.28 27.69 -9.14
C GLN A 163 7.65 28.37 -7.92
N ARG A 164 7.69 27.72 -6.75
CA ARG A 164 7.20 28.33 -5.50
C ARG A 164 8.03 29.55 -5.11
N ARG A 165 9.35 29.53 -5.33
CA ARG A 165 10.23 30.67 -5.07
C ARG A 165 9.96 31.83 -6.02
N THR A 166 9.79 31.58 -7.32
CA THR A 166 9.48 32.64 -8.29
C THR A 166 8.13 33.30 -8.02
N GLN A 167 7.08 32.51 -7.77
CA GLN A 167 5.76 33.03 -7.40
C GLN A 167 5.78 33.87 -6.11
N GLY A 168 6.57 33.44 -5.11
CA GLY A 168 6.76 34.20 -3.87
C GLY A 168 7.50 35.54 -4.08
N GLN A 169 8.44 35.61 -5.01
CA GLN A 169 9.14 36.85 -5.35
C GLN A 169 8.24 37.82 -6.14
N GLU A 170 7.40 37.32 -7.04
CA GLU A 170 6.45 38.13 -7.80
C GLU A 170 5.38 38.75 -6.88
N THR A 171 4.77 37.94 -6.01
CA THR A 171 3.81 38.44 -5.01
C THR A 171 4.44 39.39 -3.99
N GLY A 172 5.73 39.22 -3.66
CA GLY A 172 6.49 40.15 -2.83
C GLY A 172 6.77 41.49 -3.53
N ARG A 173 7.18 41.47 -4.81
CA ARG A 173 7.44 42.67 -5.62
C ARG A 173 6.18 43.49 -5.90
N SER A 174 5.03 42.85 -6.11
CA SER A 174 3.76 43.54 -6.32
C SER A 174 3.28 44.29 -5.08
N ARG A 175 3.65 43.86 -3.86
CA ARG A 175 3.29 44.55 -2.60
C ARG A 175 4.17 45.76 -2.30
N THR A 176 5.41 45.80 -2.79
CA THR A 176 6.34 46.93 -2.60
C THR A 176 6.26 47.97 -3.71
N SER A 177 5.44 47.73 -4.75
CA SER A 177 5.24 48.60 -5.90
C SER A 177 3.82 49.15 -5.99
N SER A 178 3.26 49.60 -4.86
CA SER A 178 2.08 50.49 -4.85
C SER A 178 2.52 51.88 -4.37
N PRO A 179 2.33 52.94 -5.18
CA PRO A 179 2.67 54.33 -4.82
C PRO A 179 1.71 54.94 -3.79
#